data_AF-A0A6M2D9R4-F1
#
_entry.id   AF-A0A6M2D9R4-F1
#
_cell.length_a   1.000
_cell.length_b   1.000
_cell.length_c   1.000
_cell.angle_alpha   90.00
_cell.angle_beta   90.00
_cell.angle_gamma   90.00
#
_symmetry.space_group_name_H-M   'P 1'
#
loop_
_entity.id
_entity.type
_entity.pdbx_description
1 polymer ?
#
loop_
_entity_poly.entity_id
_entity_poly.type
_entity_poly.pdbx_seq_one_letter_code
_entity_poly.pdbx_strand_id
1 'polypeptide(L)'
;MLTVMPSTKMLLLLVVVVAAMVAAGSAADSVAFKDCGHGNVRRVKILGCKKQPCHIKIGSRVTFEASFVAPFSSSSAVNEIGAYIERHRFQLPEPHVDACTSG
;
A
#
# COMPACT_ATOMS: atom_id res chain seq x y z
N MET A 1 38.71 15.88 30.64
CA MET A 1 37.51 15.44 29.88
C MET A 1 36.35 16.30 30.34
N LEU A 2 35.96 17.32 29.57
CA LEU A 2 34.80 18.17 29.88
C LEU A 2 33.53 17.47 29.41
N THR A 3 32.72 17.00 30.35
CA THR A 3 31.36 16.54 30.09
C THR A 3 30.50 17.77 29.80
N VAL A 4 30.22 18.01 28.52
CA VAL A 4 29.24 19.02 28.10
C VAL A 4 27.86 18.53 28.52
N MET A 5 27.35 19.04 29.64
CA MET A 5 25.98 18.78 30.07
C MET A 5 25.02 19.51 29.12
N PRO A 6 24.14 18.81 28.38
CA PRO A 6 23.20 19.48 27.51
C PRO A 6 22.21 20.27 28.37
N SER A 7 22.09 21.57 28.09
CA SER A 7 21.05 22.42 28.69
C SER A 7 19.67 21.79 28.49
N THR A 8 18.78 21.85 29.48
CA THR A 8 17.41 21.32 29.41
C THR A 8 16.65 21.81 28.16
N LYS A 9 16.94 23.03 27.69
CA LYS A 9 16.41 23.58 26.43
C LYS A 9 16.88 22.82 25.19
N MET A 10 18.13 22.35 25.18
CA MET A 10 18.72 21.54 24.10
C MET A 10 18.10 20.15 24.06
N LEU A 11 17.87 19.53 25.22
CA LEU A 11 17.23 18.22 25.31
C LEU A 11 15.78 18.27 24.81
N LEU A 12 15.02 19.31 25.19
CA LEU A 12 13.67 19.57 24.71
C LEU A 12 13.61 19.76 23.19
N LEU A 13 14.52 20.58 22.63
CA LEU A 13 14.62 20.78 21.18
C LEU A 13 14.89 19.47 20.44
N LEU A 14 15.78 18.64 20.97
CA LEU A 14 16.16 17.36 20.33
C LEU A 14 14.99 16.36 20.37
N VAL A 15 14.24 16.29 21.47
CA VAL A 15 13.03 15.48 21.57
C VAL A 15 11.94 15.94 20.59
N VAL A 16 11.74 17.25 20.45
CA VAL A 16 10.76 17.82 19.51
C VAL A 16 11.15 17.50 18.06
N VAL A 17 12.43 17.62 17.71
CA VAL A 17 12.94 17.31 16.36
C VAL A 17 12.78 15.82 16.03
N VAL A 18 13.11 14.92 16.97
CA VAL A 18 12.95 13.47 16.76
C VAL A 18 11.47 13.10 16.64
N ALA A 19 10.58 13.67 17.46
CA ALA A 19 9.15 13.42 17.38
C ALA A 19 8.56 13.90 16.03
N ALA A 20 9.01 15.05 15.53
CA ALA A 20 8.58 15.57 14.23
C ALA A 20 9.04 14.68 13.05
N MET A 21 10.26 14.12 13.11
CA MET A 21 10.75 13.22 12.05
C MET A 21 10.01 11.87 12.03
N VAL A 22 9.61 11.33 13.18
CA VAL A 22 8.84 10.07 13.25
C VAL A 22 7.45 10.23 12.66
N ALA A 23 6.82 11.41 12.82
CA ALA A 23 5.49 11.69 12.27
C ALA A 23 5.47 11.80 10.73
N ALA A 24 6.59 12.14 10.09
CA ALA A 24 6.69 12.29 8.63
C ALA A 24 6.86 10.95 7.88
N GLY A 25 7.10 9.84 8.58
CA GLY A 25 7.46 8.55 7.97
C GLY A 25 6.31 7.61 7.60
N SER A 26 5.05 8.00 7.78
CA SER A 26 3.89 7.08 7.64
C SER A 26 3.07 7.24 6.34
N ALA A 27 3.56 8.02 5.37
CA ALA A 27 2.83 8.30 4.13
C ALA A 27 3.30 7.43 2.94
N ALA A 28 2.99 6.13 2.95
CA ALA A 28 3.00 5.33 1.73
C ALA A 28 1.98 4.19 1.81
N ASP A 29 0.71 4.56 2.01
CA ASP A 29 -0.43 3.64 2.02
C ASP A 29 -0.98 3.35 0.62
N SER A 30 -0.34 3.83 -0.45
CA SER A 30 -0.77 3.58 -1.84
C SER A 30 0.43 3.21 -2.70
N VAL A 31 0.22 2.24 -3.59
CA VAL A 31 1.23 1.77 -4.54
C VAL A 31 1.12 2.52 -5.86
N ALA A 32 2.24 2.70 -6.56
CA ALA A 32 2.20 3.16 -7.94
C ALA A 32 1.65 2.02 -8.80
N PHE A 33 0.73 2.34 -9.70
CA PHE A 33 0.10 1.37 -10.58
C PHE A 33 -0.08 1.96 -11.98
N LYS A 34 -0.24 1.08 -12.96
CA LYS A 34 -0.65 1.44 -14.32
C LYS A 34 -2.11 1.01 -14.50
N ASP A 35 -3.00 1.97 -14.73
CA ASP A 35 -4.39 1.68 -15.11
C ASP A 35 -4.38 1.05 -16.52
N CYS A 36 -4.99 -0.13 -16.64
CA CYS A 36 -5.12 -0.88 -17.89
C CYS A 36 -6.52 -0.79 -18.51
N GLY A 37 -7.42 -0.02 -17.90
CA GLY A 37 -8.77 0.25 -18.37
C GLY A 37 -8.95 1.73 -18.76
N HIS A 38 -9.97 2.36 -18.19
CA HIS A 38 -10.47 3.67 -18.61
C HIS A 38 -10.11 4.82 -17.64
N GLY A 39 -9.08 4.67 -16.80
CA GLY A 39 -8.63 5.74 -15.89
C GLY A 39 -9.56 5.95 -14.68
N ASN A 40 -10.35 4.93 -14.34
CA ASN A 40 -11.34 4.98 -13.27
C ASN A 40 -10.74 4.63 -11.90
N VAL A 41 -9.57 3.97 -11.88
CA VAL A 41 -8.89 3.60 -10.64
C VAL A 41 -8.20 4.84 -10.06
N ARG A 42 -8.48 5.13 -8.79
CA ARG A 42 -7.95 6.29 -8.07
C ARG A 42 -6.77 5.93 -7.20
N ARG A 43 -6.85 4.80 -6.51
CA ARG A 43 -5.79 4.32 -5.62
C ARG A 43 -5.79 2.80 -5.56
N VAL A 44 -4.61 2.25 -5.37
CA VAL A 44 -4.40 0.85 -5.01
C VAL A 44 -3.52 0.83 -3.77
N LYS A 45 -3.87 0.03 -2.78
CA LYS A 45 -3.12 -0.21 -1.55
C LYS A 45 -2.85 -1.69 -1.44
N ILE A 46 -1.62 -2.05 -1.04
CA ILE A 46 -1.26 -3.42 -0.69
C ILE A 46 -0.89 -3.39 0.79
N LEU A 47 -1.67 -4.09 1.62
CA LEU A 47 -1.43 -4.09 3.06
C LEU A 47 -0.05 -4.68 3.36
N GLY A 48 0.71 -3.98 4.21
CA GLY A 48 2.07 -4.35 4.55
C GLY A 48 3.14 -3.89 3.56
N CYS A 49 2.77 -3.30 2.41
CA CYS A 49 3.75 -2.72 1.47
C CYS A 49 4.09 -1.27 1.88
N LYS A 50 5.17 -1.10 2.66
CA LYS A 50 5.66 0.23 3.09
C LYS A 50 6.61 0.89 2.10
N LYS A 51 7.22 0.11 1.22
CA LYS A 51 8.18 0.57 0.21
C LYS A 51 8.01 -0.22 -1.07
N GLN A 52 8.05 0.46 -2.20
CA GLN A 52 7.99 -0.15 -3.51
C GLN A 52 9.40 -0.44 -4.05
N PRO A 53 9.62 -1.55 -4.78
CA PRO A 53 8.64 -2.57 -5.15
C PRO A 53 8.20 -3.42 -3.94
N CYS A 54 6.94 -3.85 -3.93
CA CYS A 54 6.41 -4.66 -2.83
C CYS A 54 7.03 -6.07 -2.87
N HIS A 55 7.67 -6.47 -1.77
CA HIS A 55 8.19 -7.83 -1.62
C HIS A 55 7.09 -8.74 -1.07
N ILE A 56 6.54 -9.58 -1.93
CA ILE A 56 5.49 -10.55 -1.58
C ILE A 56 6.14 -11.93 -1.38
N LYS A 57 5.85 -12.58 -0.26
CA LYS A 57 6.32 -13.94 0.00
C LYS A 57 5.45 -14.95 -0.77
N ILE A 58 6.09 -15.86 -1.50
CA ILE A 58 5.36 -16.94 -2.21
C ILE A 58 4.57 -17.78 -1.20
N GLY A 59 3.32 -18.10 -1.55
CA GLY A 59 2.40 -18.85 -0.69
C GLY A 59 1.79 -18.04 0.46
N SER A 60 2.07 -16.73 0.55
CA SER A 60 1.42 -15.86 1.52
C SER A 60 0.10 -15.29 0.98
N ARG A 61 -0.81 -14.95 1.90
CA ARG A 61 -2.03 -14.20 1.57
C ARG A 61 -1.67 -12.73 1.39
N VAL A 62 -2.10 -12.16 0.27
CA VAL A 62 -1.95 -10.74 -0.04
C VAL A 62 -3.30 -10.07 0.08
N THR A 63 -3.38 -9.04 0.92
CA THR A 63 -4.58 -8.21 1.03
C THR A 63 -4.31 -6.89 0.31
N PHE A 64 -5.23 -6.50 -0.57
CA PHE A 64 -5.16 -5.24 -1.30
C PHE A 64 -6.51 -4.54 -1.25
N GLU A 65 -6.48 -3.22 -1.42
CA GLU A 65 -7.67 -2.38 -1.52
C GLU A 65 -7.53 -1.53 -2.79
N ALA A 66 -8.59 -1.43 -3.56
CA ALA A 66 -8.65 -0.58 -4.74
C ALA A 66 -9.80 0.41 -4.60
N SER A 67 -9.52 1.70 -4.74
CA SER A 67 -10.54 2.74 -4.84
C SER A 67 -10.71 3.12 -6.30
N PHE A 68 -11.94 3.06 -6.82
CA PHE A 68 -12.27 3.44 -8.19
C PHE A 68 -13.62 4.15 -8.24
N VAL A 69 -13.88 4.86 -9.34
CA VAL A 69 -15.19 5.47 -9.63
C VAL A 69 -15.88 4.62 -10.69
N ALA A 70 -17.05 4.07 -10.37
CA ALA A 70 -17.82 3.29 -11.32
C ALA A 70 -18.34 4.20 -12.47
N PRO A 71 -18.07 3.87 -13.74
CA PRO A 71 -18.52 4.68 -14.87
C PRO A 71 -20.01 4.49 -15.20
N PHE A 72 -20.64 3.42 -14.70
CA PHE A 72 -22.06 3.10 -14.88
C PHE A 72 -22.58 2.31 -13.68
N SER A 73 -23.90 2.27 -13.52
CA SER A 73 -24.57 1.43 -12.53
C SER A 73 -24.54 -0.05 -12.95
N SER A 74 -24.21 -0.94 -12.02
CA SER A 74 -24.25 -2.40 -12.24
C SER A 74 -24.85 -3.11 -11.03
N SER A 75 -25.54 -4.21 -11.26
CA SER A 75 -26.04 -5.12 -10.22
C SER A 75 -25.03 -6.23 -9.85
N SER A 76 -23.97 -6.39 -10.65
CA SER A 76 -22.90 -7.37 -10.40
C SER A 76 -21.52 -6.79 -10.70
N ALA A 77 -20.50 -7.32 -10.04
CA ALA A 77 -19.11 -7.00 -10.29
C ALA A 77 -18.24 -8.22 -9.97
N VAL A 78 -17.25 -8.50 -10.80
CA VAL A 78 -16.33 -9.64 -10.62
C VAL A 78 -14.90 -9.10 -10.58
N ASN A 79 -14.16 -9.51 -9.56
CA ASN A 79 -12.73 -9.28 -9.48
C ASN A 79 -11.99 -10.40 -10.20
N GLU A 80 -11.28 -10.07 -11.29
CA GLU A 80 -10.32 -10.98 -11.93
C GLU A 80 -8.90 -10.62 -11.49
N ILE A 81 -8.19 -11.59 -10.92
CA ILE A 81 -6.83 -11.41 -10.41
C ILE A 81 -5.88 -12.32 -11.17
N GLY A 82 -4.80 -11.75 -11.69
CA GLY A 82 -3.73 -12.48 -12.36
C GLY A 82 -2.35 -12.05 -11.85
N ALA A 83 -1.41 -12.99 -11.85
CA ALA A 83 -0.01 -12.72 -11.56
C ALA A 83 0.86 -13.09 -12.77
N TYR A 84 1.95 -12.35 -12.97
CA TYR A 84 2.94 -12.63 -14.02
C TYR A 84 4.32 -12.80 -13.38
N ILE A 85 4.98 -13.92 -13.64
CA ILE A 85 6.36 -14.21 -13.23
C ILE A 85 7.15 -14.42 -14.51
N GLU A 86 8.19 -13.61 -14.73
CA GLU A 86 9.02 -13.67 -15.94
C GLU A 86 8.20 -13.71 -17.24
N ARG A 87 7.17 -12.84 -17.35
CA ARG A 87 6.22 -12.74 -18.47
C ARG A 87 5.25 -13.92 -18.64
N HIS A 88 5.34 -14.96 -17.82
CA HIS A 88 4.40 -16.07 -17.83
C HIS A 88 3.26 -15.81 -16.84
N ARG A 89 2.01 -16.05 -17.25
CA ARG A 89 0.84 -15.93 -16.38
C ARG A 89 0.85 -17.08 -15.37
N PHE A 90 0.92 -16.74 -14.08
CA PHE A 90 0.85 -17.68 -12.99
C PHE A 90 -0.62 -17.91 -12.59
N GLN A 91 -1.01 -19.17 -12.38
CA GLN A 91 -2.36 -19.53 -11.96
C GLN A 91 -2.50 -19.31 -10.45
N LEU A 92 -3.42 -18.43 -10.06
CA LEU A 92 -3.76 -18.21 -8.65
C LEU A 92 -4.87 -19.19 -8.23
N PRO A 93 -4.93 -19.58 -6.93
CA PRO A 93 -5.97 -20.48 -6.43
C PRO A 93 -7.40 -19.92 -6.59
N GLU A 94 -7.54 -18.59 -6.44
CA GLU A 94 -8.81 -17.87 -6.56
C GLU A 94 -8.67 -16.74 -7.59
N PRO A 95 -8.81 -17.05 -8.89
CA PRO A 95 -8.63 -16.05 -9.93
C PRO A 95 -9.86 -15.15 -10.12
N HIS A 96 -11.04 -15.56 -9.64
CA HIS A 96 -12.32 -14.87 -9.84
C HIS A 96 -13.11 -14.85 -8.52
N VAL A 97 -13.54 -13.67 -8.09
CA VAL A 97 -14.36 -13.50 -6.89
C VAL A 97 -15.45 -12.48 -7.16
N ASP A 98 -16.66 -12.72 -6.65
CA ASP A 98 -17.74 -11.73 -6.68
C ASP A 98 -17.33 -10.53 -5.82
N ALA A 99 -17.20 -9.37 -6.48
CA ALA A 99 -16.76 -8.14 -5.83
C ALA A 99 -17.87 -7.54 -4.94
N CYS A 100 -19.14 -7.82 -5.23
CA CYS A 100 -20.27 -7.36 -4.43
C CYS A 100 -20.34 -8.05 -3.06
N THR A 101 -19.73 -9.23 -2.91
CA THR A 101 -19.64 -9.96 -1.64
C THR A 101 -18.26 -9.88 -0.97
N SER A 102 -17.35 -9.07 -1.52
CA SER A 102 -15.93 -9.03 -1.09
C SER A 102 -15.63 -8.04 0.05
N GLY A 103 -16.64 -7.66 0.84
CA GLY A 103 -16.55 -6.71 1.96
C GLY A 103 -16.40 -7.36 3.33
#